data_AF-A0A510JYG5-F1
#
_entry.id   AF-A0A510JYG5-F1
#
_cell.length_a   1.000
_cell.length_b   1.000
_cell.length_c   1.000
_cell.angle_alpha   90.00
_cell.angle_beta   90.00
_cell.angle_gamma   90.00
#
_symmetry.space_group_name_H-M   'P 1'
#
loop_
_entity.id
_entity.type
_entity.pdbx_description
1 polymer ?
#
loop_
_entity_poly.entity_id
_entity_poly.type
_entity_poly.pdbx_seq_one_letter_code
_entity_poly.pdbx_strand_id
1 'polypeptide(L)' 'MDEKDDMKKSIEKHCLECWDDDKEKVINCPYKSCPLWKYRLEKINEPRK' A
#
# COMPACT_ATOMS: atom_id res chain seq x y z
N MET A 1 -0.11 18.12 -12.07
CA MET A 1 0.81 17.50 -11.10
C MET A 1 -0.05 17.13 -9.92
N ASP A 2 -0.48 15.87 -9.90
CA ASP A 2 -1.58 15.37 -9.11
C ASP A 2 -1.13 15.16 -7.65
N GLU A 3 -1.38 16.16 -6.81
CA GLU A 3 -1.06 16.24 -5.38
C GLU A 3 -1.60 15.08 -4.51
N LYS A 4 -2.41 14.18 -5.10
CA LYS A 4 -3.02 13.04 -4.39
C LYS A 4 -2.15 11.77 -4.34
N ASP A 5 -1.05 11.73 -5.11
CA ASP A 5 -0.19 10.54 -5.20
C ASP A 5 0.87 10.45 -4.09
N ASP A 6 1.27 11.58 -3.49
CA ASP A 6 2.36 11.63 -2.49
C ASP A 6 2.02 10.91 -1.18
N MET A 7 0.75 10.98 -0.76
CA MET A 7 0.30 10.30 0.45
C MET A 7 0.32 8.78 0.29
N LYS A 8 -0.12 8.27 -0.88
CA LYS A 8 -0.07 6.84 -1.21
C LYS A 8 1.37 6.33 -1.26
N LYS A 9 2.26 7.07 -1.92
CA LYS A 9 3.70 6.73 -1.99
C LYS A 9 4.36 6.68 -0.61
N SER A 10 4.04 7.62 0.27
CA SER A 10 4.58 7.65 1.63
C SER A 10 4.15 6.42 2.44
N ILE A 11 2.88 6.02 2.29
CA ILE A 11 2.33 4.84 2.96
C ILE A 11 2.90 3.55 2.36
N GLU A 12 3.01 3.44 1.04
CA GLU A 12 3.67 2.31 0.39
C GLU A 12 5.10 2.14 0.90
N LYS A 13 5.89 3.21 0.90
CA LYS A 13 7.27 3.18 1.38
C LYS A 13 7.35 2.73 2.83
N HIS A 14 6.47 3.23 3.69
CA HIS A 14 6.43 2.80 5.10
C HIS A 14 6.06 1.32 5.24
N CYS A 15 5.08 0.83 4.47
CA CYS A 15 4.74 -0.59 4.46
C CYS A 15 5.87 -1.45 3.91
N LEU A 16 6.59 -0.97 2.89
CA LEU A 16 7.76 -1.64 2.31
C LEU A 16 8.91 -1.71 3.31
N GLU A 17 9.22 -0.63 4.03
CA GLU A 17 10.21 -0.65 5.11
C GLU A 17 9.84 -1.65 6.22
N CYS A 18 8.54 -1.85 6.48
CA CYS A 18 8.07 -2.85 7.45
C CYS A 18 8.24 -4.30 6.98
N TRP A 19 8.25 -4.54 5.66
CA TRP A 19 8.33 -5.88 5.06
C TRP A 19 9.62 -6.14 4.28
N ASP A 20 10.64 -5.28 4.40
CA ASP A 20 11.92 -5.40 3.68
C ASP A 20 11.77 -5.24 2.16
N ASP A 21 11.02 -4.23 1.73
CA ASP A 21 10.66 -3.94 0.33
C ASP A 21 9.85 -5.07 -0.37
N ASP A 22 9.39 -6.08 0.37
CA ASP A 22 8.51 -7.14 -0.15
C ASP A 22 7.07 -6.61 -0.37
N LYS A 23 6.81 -6.12 -1.57
CA LYS A 23 5.46 -5.71 -2.03
C LYS A 23 4.42 -6.81 -1.84
N GLU A 24 4.77 -8.06 -2.12
CA GLU A 24 3.84 -9.19 -1.97
C GLU A 24 3.43 -9.41 -0.52
N LYS A 25 4.36 -9.26 0.42
CA LYS A 25 4.07 -9.36 1.85
C LYS A 25 3.29 -8.15 2.34
N VAL A 26 3.54 -6.95 1.81
CA VAL A 26 2.70 -5.76 2.09
C VAL A 26 1.25 -5.99 1.66
N ILE A 27 1.03 -6.52 0.45
CA ILE A 27 -0.31 -6.81 -0.08
C ILE A 27 -1.01 -7.89 0.77
N ASN A 28 -0.29 -8.95 1.12
CA ASN A 28 -0.76 -10.10 1.90
C ASN A 28 -0.53 -9.97 3.42
N CYS A 29 -0.25 -8.77 3.92
CA CYS A 29 0.17 -8.64 5.30
C CYS A 29 -0.94 -9.16 6.27
N PRO A 30 -0.62 -9.89 7.34
CA PRO A 30 -1.66 -10.42 8.24
C PRO A 30 -2.21 -9.36 9.19
N TYR A 31 -1.52 -8.21 9.33
CA TYR A 31 -1.84 -7.16 10.30
C TYR A 31 -3.00 -6.26 9.85
N LYS A 32 -4.18 -6.85 9.74
CA LYS A 32 -5.44 -6.17 9.41
C LYS A 32 -5.84 -5.06 10.39
N SER A 33 -5.27 -5.07 11.59
CA SER A 33 -5.50 -4.05 12.61
C SER A 33 -4.63 -2.79 12.43
N CYS A 34 -3.69 -2.79 11.46
CA CYS A 34 -2.84 -1.64 11.21
C CYS A 34 -3.69 -0.46 10.69
N PRO A 35 -3.53 0.77 11.20
CA PRO A 35 -4.26 1.93 10.68
C PRO A 35 -3.97 2.21 9.20
N LEU A 36 -2.77 1.83 8.74
CA LEU A 36 -2.34 1.94 7.35
C LEU A 36 -2.90 0.82 6.46
N TRP A 37 -3.58 -0.19 7.03
CA TRP A 37 -4.10 -1.35 6.30
C TRP A 37 -5.00 -0.99 5.13
N LYS A 38 -5.81 0.06 5.28
CA LYS A 38 -6.73 0.57 4.25
C LYS A 38 -6.02 1.33 3.12
N TYR A 39 -4.79 1.76 3.37
CA TYR A 39 -3.99 2.59 2.48
C TYR A 39 -2.78 1.86 1.91
N ARG A 40 -2.50 0.63 2.38
CA ARG A 40 -1.49 -0.27 1.82
C ARG A 40 -1.79 -0.53 0.35
N LEU A 41 -0.76 -0.85 -0.44
CA LEU A 41 -0.85 -1.23 -1.86
C LEU A 41 -2.18 -1.90 -2.19
N GLU A 42 -3.13 -1.10 -2.67
CA GLU A 42 -4.36 -1.62 -3.20
C GLU A 42 -3.97 -2.26 -4.53
N LYS A 43 -4.25 -3.56 -4.71
CA LYS A 43 -4.20 -4.11 -6.07
C LYS A 43 -5.12 -3.21 -6.89
N ILE A 44 -4.54 -2.42 -7.80
CA ILE A 44 -5.29 -1.78 -8.88
C ILE A 44 -5.85 -2.95 -9.70
N ASN A 45 -6.97 -3.48 -9.24
CA ASN A 45 -7.75 -4.50 -9.91
C ASN A 45 -9.08 -3.86 -10.28
N GLU A 46 -9.00 -2.69 -10.91
CA GLU A 46 -10.06 -2.21 -11.77
C GLU A 46 -9.74 -2.66 -13.19
N PRO A 47 -10.36 -3.74 -13.71
CA PRO A 47 -10.71 -3.70 -15.12
C PRO A 47 -11.70 -2.54 -15.25
N ARG A 48 -11.26 -1.37 -15.73
CA ARG A 48 -12.21 -0.36 -16.22
C ARG A 48 -13.03 -1.04 -17.32
N LYS A 49 -14.28 -1.37 -17.01
CA LYS A 49 -15.30 -1.78 -17.98
C LYS A 49 -15.84 -0.56 -18.69
#